data_AF-A0A349WH67-F1
#
_entry.id   AF-A0A349WH67-F1
#
_cell.length_a   1.000
_cell.length_b   1.000
_cell.length_c   1.000
_cell.angle_alpha   90.00
_cell.angle_beta   90.00
_cell.angle_gamma   90.00
#
_symmetry.space_group_name_H-M   'P 1'
#
loop_
_entity.id
_entity.type
_entity.pdbx_description
1 polymer ?
#
loop_
_entity_poly.entity_id
_entity_poly.type
_entity_poly.pdbx_seq_one_letter_code
_entity_poly.pdbx_strand_id
1 'polypeptide(L)'
;KIPIANTKFVKDYVSAVDFRDVSAGIELAVRPRISRGGDEVSLQINASVSARVPGKDTNVLGKDEILLASAPTLSIREVKTYARIANDTPFIVGGLIAKDSEQTSQKVPFIGDIPFLGKLFQSNNETGQKREVIIVITPSVLPEDSAVHASMPNDDDLFDQFGNRLFRDAYRIRAEDTFDLRYLTENQSLQKLQKVADRIVQDHAKYGMIYPYQKFADGSIPGEDALVRRQIYEVLKRQEASAILDSEKLIFFKSDDEGGAGFKVQFLAKYLKENAPFVLTENGDGRAVGLCFRLTRTSTEAEELLMEPVPEIKIVDCLNEEIWRKLLLQSNAQKNGETQKQVIFLRHQKDLERLKTAILMKKIISLNASDYILKLKNFTRGRLLRMPSIREEDVELIDADVATCFYHSELYYSALRESLRKDFVAFRQALSGTDYEAFLR
;
A
#
# COMPACT_ATOMS: atom_id res chain seq x y z
N LYS A 1 12.19 6.06 -27.04
CA LYS A 1 12.08 5.42 -28.37
C LYS A 1 12.90 4.15 -28.34
N ILE A 2 12.34 3.04 -28.82
CA ILE A 2 12.98 1.73 -28.85
C ILE A 2 13.19 1.37 -30.33
N PRO A 3 14.44 1.09 -30.74
CA PRO A 3 14.71 0.69 -32.11
C PRO A 3 14.21 -0.74 -32.36
N ILE A 4 13.42 -0.92 -33.42
CA ILE A 4 13.01 -2.23 -33.91
C ILE A 4 13.75 -2.47 -35.24
N ALA A 5 14.41 -3.63 -35.33
CA ALA A 5 15.08 -4.05 -36.56
C ALA A 5 14.06 -4.54 -37.60
N ASN A 6 14.13 -4.00 -38.80
CA ASN A 6 13.49 -4.49 -40.00
C ASN A 6 14.55 -5.19 -40.86
N THR A 7 14.33 -6.45 -41.21
CA THR A 7 15.27 -7.22 -42.03
C THR A 7 14.74 -7.35 -43.46
N LYS A 8 15.62 -7.15 -44.45
CA LYS A 8 15.37 -7.50 -45.85
C LYS A 8 16.11 -8.79 -46.17
N PHE A 9 15.42 -9.74 -46.81
CA PHE A 9 15.96 -11.04 -47.18
C PHE A 9 16.21 -11.10 -48.69
N VAL A 10 17.31 -11.75 -49.10
CA VAL A 10 17.58 -12.16 -50.48
C VAL A 10 17.85 -13.66 -50.45
N LYS A 11 16.99 -14.45 -51.12
CA LYS A 11 16.92 -15.91 -50.94
C LYS A 11 16.75 -16.25 -49.44
N ASP A 12 17.70 -16.96 -48.85
CA ASP A 12 17.62 -17.49 -47.48
C ASP A 12 18.53 -16.76 -46.47
N TYR A 13 19.07 -15.59 -46.83
CA TYR A 13 19.91 -14.80 -45.90
C TYR A 13 19.48 -13.33 -45.82
N VAL A 14 19.75 -12.71 -44.66
CA VAL A 14 19.50 -11.28 -44.40
C VAL A 14 20.49 -10.45 -45.22
N SER A 15 19.99 -9.64 -46.15
CA SER A 15 20.80 -8.81 -47.04
C SER A 15 20.99 -7.38 -46.54
N ALA A 16 20.06 -6.88 -45.71
CA ALA A 16 20.14 -5.56 -45.08
C ALA A 16 19.30 -5.53 -43.80
N VAL A 17 19.77 -4.74 -42.83
CA VAL A 17 19.06 -4.44 -41.57
C VAL A 17 18.82 -2.95 -41.51
N ASP A 18 17.57 -2.55 -41.34
CA ASP A 18 17.14 -1.17 -41.10
C ASP A 18 16.54 -1.05 -39.70
N PHE A 19 16.59 0.12 -39.09
CA PHE A 19 16.05 0.35 -37.74
C PHE A 19 14.98 1.42 -37.79
N ARG A 20 13.79 1.11 -37.27
CA ARG A 20 12.76 2.11 -37.00
C ARG A 20 12.61 2.32 -35.51
N ASP A 21 12.55 3.57 -35.10
CA ASP A 21 12.22 3.92 -33.74
C ASP A 21 10.72 3.80 -33.51
N VAL A 22 10.32 3.01 -32.52
CA VAL A 22 8.95 2.99 -32.00
C VAL A 22 8.93 3.61 -30.61
N SER A 23 7.99 4.52 -30.38
CA SER A 23 7.74 5.06 -29.04
C SER A 23 7.13 3.96 -28.18
N ALA A 24 7.93 3.38 -27.29
CA ALA A 24 7.42 2.47 -26.28
C ALA A 24 6.83 3.26 -25.12
N GLY A 25 5.67 2.83 -24.61
CA GLY A 25 4.92 3.56 -23.60
C GLY A 25 3.41 3.52 -23.85
N ILE A 26 2.72 4.45 -23.22
CA ILE A 26 1.28 4.66 -23.38
C ILE A 26 1.10 5.84 -24.34
N GLU A 27 0.37 5.62 -25.44
CA GLU A 27 -0.05 6.68 -26.34
C GLU A 27 -1.58 6.82 -26.26
N LEU A 28 -2.05 8.04 -26.04
CA LEU A 28 -3.48 8.35 -25.96
C LEU A 28 -3.76 9.56 -26.84
N ALA A 29 -4.53 9.36 -27.90
CA ALA A 29 -5.09 10.43 -28.71
C ALA A 29 -6.60 10.46 -28.48
N VAL A 30 -7.09 11.60 -28.00
CA VAL A 30 -8.51 11.81 -27.71
C VAL A 30 -9.03 13.04 -28.43
N ARG A 31 -10.26 12.96 -28.91
CA ARG A 31 -11.01 14.11 -29.42
C ARG A 31 -12.30 14.25 -28.61
N PRO A 32 -12.34 15.14 -27.60
CA PRO A 32 -13.50 15.34 -26.76
C PRO A 32 -14.54 16.27 -27.40
N ARG A 33 -15.81 16.05 -27.06
CA ARG A 33 -16.92 16.97 -27.26
C ARG A 33 -17.78 16.98 -26.00
N ILE A 34 -17.86 18.14 -25.36
CA ILE A 34 -18.59 18.32 -24.11
C ILE A 34 -20.06 18.61 -24.44
N SER A 35 -20.97 18.00 -23.68
CA SER A 35 -22.40 18.30 -23.73
C SER A 35 -22.70 19.70 -23.20
N ARG A 36 -23.88 20.25 -23.52
CA ARG A 36 -24.26 21.61 -23.08
C ARG A 36 -24.32 21.74 -21.55
N GLY A 37 -24.68 20.68 -20.84
CA GLY A 37 -24.79 20.66 -19.38
C GLY A 37 -23.46 20.38 -18.66
N GLY A 38 -22.39 20.02 -19.38
CA GLY A 38 -21.12 19.58 -18.78
C GLY A 38 -21.20 18.22 -18.07
N ASP A 39 -22.35 17.55 -18.12
CA ASP A 39 -22.66 16.29 -17.44
C ASP A 39 -22.17 15.06 -18.22
N GLU A 40 -21.92 15.20 -19.51
CA GLU A 40 -21.40 14.13 -20.37
C GLU A 40 -20.35 14.62 -21.37
N VAL A 41 -19.39 13.75 -21.66
CA VAL A 41 -18.31 13.96 -22.64
C VAL A 41 -18.34 12.84 -23.67
N SER A 42 -18.47 13.21 -24.94
CA SER A 42 -18.27 12.28 -26.06
C SER A 42 -16.80 12.27 -26.44
N LEU A 43 -16.17 11.09 -26.42
CA LEU A 43 -14.76 10.90 -26.73
C LEU A 43 -14.59 9.98 -27.93
N GLN A 44 -13.88 10.45 -28.96
CA GLN A 44 -13.21 9.56 -29.91
C GLN A 44 -11.84 9.22 -29.34
N ILE A 45 -11.58 7.94 -29.10
CA ILE A 45 -10.43 7.44 -28.34
C ILE A 45 -9.60 6.53 -29.22
N ASN A 46 -8.33 6.87 -29.39
CA ASN A 46 -7.30 5.99 -29.94
C ASN A 46 -6.21 5.82 -28.88
N ALA A 47 -6.21 4.67 -28.20
CA ALA A 47 -5.22 4.38 -27.16
C ALA A 47 -4.35 3.20 -27.57
N SER A 48 -3.05 3.28 -27.29
CA SER A 48 -2.13 2.18 -27.45
C SER A 48 -1.20 2.03 -26.24
N VAL A 49 -0.92 0.78 -25.86
CA VAL A 49 0.02 0.44 -24.79
C VAL A 49 1.05 -0.51 -25.37
N SER A 50 2.32 -0.13 -25.25
CA SER A 50 3.44 -0.92 -25.73
C SER A 50 4.41 -1.25 -24.59
N ALA A 51 4.80 -2.52 -24.51
CA ALA A 51 5.72 -3.02 -23.48
C ALA A 51 6.76 -3.98 -24.09
N ARG A 52 8.00 -3.93 -23.61
CA ARG A 52 9.03 -4.92 -23.94
C ARG A 52 8.64 -6.28 -23.39
N VAL A 53 8.82 -7.32 -24.20
CA VAL A 53 8.67 -8.72 -23.79
C VAL A 53 10.03 -9.22 -23.29
N PRO A 54 10.21 -9.44 -21.97
CA PRO A 54 11.49 -9.88 -21.42
C PRO A 54 11.90 -11.24 -22.00
N GLY A 55 13.19 -11.41 -22.31
CA GLY A 55 13.75 -12.68 -22.78
C GLY A 55 13.36 -13.09 -24.21
N LYS A 56 12.62 -12.25 -24.95
CA LYS A 56 12.27 -12.47 -26.35
C LYS A 56 12.86 -11.40 -27.26
N ASP A 57 14.11 -11.02 -27.06
CA ASP A 57 14.77 -10.12 -27.99
C ASP A 57 14.93 -10.83 -29.34
N THR A 58 14.60 -10.12 -30.43
CA THR A 58 14.74 -10.60 -31.80
C THR A 58 16.21 -10.47 -32.20
N ASN A 59 16.88 -11.60 -32.36
CA ASN A 59 18.25 -11.67 -32.83
C ASN A 59 18.26 -11.86 -34.35
N VAL A 60 19.01 -11.00 -35.04
CA VAL A 60 19.25 -11.08 -36.48
C VAL A 60 20.59 -11.75 -36.70
N LEU A 61 20.58 -12.95 -37.28
CA LEU A 61 21.77 -13.76 -37.53
C LEU A 61 22.17 -13.67 -39.02
N GLY A 62 23.48 -13.61 -39.26
CA GLY A 62 24.08 -13.65 -40.59
C GLY A 62 24.29 -15.06 -41.12
N LYS A 63 24.98 -15.16 -42.26
CA LYS A 63 25.19 -16.42 -43.01
C LYS A 63 25.98 -17.51 -42.24
N ASP A 64 26.68 -17.12 -41.16
CA ASP A 64 27.48 -18.01 -40.32
C ASP A 64 27.01 -18.01 -38.84
N GLU A 65 25.72 -17.79 -38.58
CA GLU A 65 25.14 -17.62 -37.22
C GLU A 65 25.74 -16.45 -36.41
N ILE A 66 26.50 -15.57 -37.06
CA ILE A 66 27.05 -14.36 -36.46
C ILE A 66 25.88 -13.41 -36.15
N LEU A 67 25.78 -12.96 -34.89
CA LEU A 67 24.80 -11.96 -34.48
C LEU A 67 25.10 -10.61 -35.15
N LEU A 68 24.22 -10.19 -36.06
CA LEU A 68 24.32 -8.92 -36.78
C LEU A 68 23.60 -7.78 -36.05
N ALA A 69 22.49 -8.08 -35.38
CA ALA A 69 21.74 -7.12 -34.59
C ALA A 69 20.84 -7.82 -33.57
N SER A 70 20.49 -7.14 -32.48
CA SER A 70 19.47 -7.59 -31.53
C SER A 70 18.51 -6.43 -31.26
N ALA A 71 17.21 -6.69 -31.35
CA ALA A 71 16.17 -5.70 -31.10
C ALA A 71 15.12 -6.26 -30.13
N PRO A 72 14.69 -5.50 -29.12
CA PRO A 72 13.68 -5.97 -28.18
C PRO A 72 12.32 -6.18 -28.87
N THR A 73 11.64 -7.27 -28.53
CA THR A 73 10.26 -7.48 -28.98
C THR A 73 9.30 -6.64 -28.15
N LEU A 74 8.44 -5.87 -28.82
CA LEU A 74 7.38 -5.09 -28.19
C LEU A 74 6.03 -5.78 -28.36
N SER A 75 5.27 -5.87 -27.28
CA SER A 75 3.85 -6.21 -27.30
C SER A 75 3.04 -4.92 -27.34
N ILE A 76 2.36 -4.67 -28.46
CA ILE A 76 1.52 -3.48 -28.67
C ILE A 76 0.06 -3.90 -28.57
N ARG A 77 -0.72 -3.18 -27.77
CA ARG A 77 -2.19 -3.32 -27.64
C ARG A 77 -2.80 -2.00 -28.06
N GLU A 78 -3.74 -2.03 -29.00
CA GLU A 78 -4.39 -0.83 -29.52
C GLU A 78 -5.91 -0.97 -29.42
N VAL A 79 -6.58 0.12 -29.07
CA VAL A 79 -8.03 0.22 -29.04
C VAL A 79 -8.46 1.52 -29.70
N LYS A 80 -9.43 1.43 -30.61
CA LYS A 80 -10.07 2.55 -31.28
C LYS A 80 -11.55 2.47 -31.02
N THR A 81 -12.10 3.47 -30.33
CA THR A 81 -13.53 3.48 -30.00
C THR A 81 -14.09 4.90 -30.00
N TYR A 82 -15.41 4.98 -29.96
CA TYR A 82 -16.16 6.19 -29.69
C TYR A 82 -17.15 5.91 -28.57
N ALA A 83 -17.12 6.73 -27.51
CA ALA A 83 -17.99 6.55 -26.34
C ALA A 83 -18.52 7.89 -25.84
N ARG A 84 -19.76 7.90 -25.34
CA ARG A 84 -20.34 9.01 -24.56
C ARG A 84 -20.33 8.58 -23.10
N ILE A 85 -19.65 9.35 -22.27
CA ILE A 85 -19.32 8.99 -20.90
C ILE A 85 -19.75 10.15 -20.00
N ALA A 86 -20.39 9.86 -18.88
CA ALA A 86 -20.75 10.89 -17.91
C ALA A 86 -19.48 11.56 -17.33
N ASN A 87 -19.59 12.84 -16.96
CA ASN A 87 -18.49 13.57 -16.35
C ASN A 87 -18.01 12.87 -15.07
N ASP A 88 -16.70 12.86 -14.87
CA ASP A 88 -15.98 12.17 -13.80
C ASP A 88 -16.26 10.66 -13.68
N THR A 89 -16.94 10.07 -14.68
CA THR A 89 -17.32 8.65 -14.65
C THR A 89 -16.31 7.83 -15.44
N PRO A 90 -15.61 6.88 -14.79
CA PRO A 90 -14.66 6.01 -15.46
C PRO A 90 -15.35 4.98 -16.38
N PHE A 91 -14.80 4.80 -17.57
CA PHE A 91 -15.31 3.92 -18.62
C PHE A 91 -14.21 2.96 -19.10
N ILE A 92 -14.54 1.66 -19.16
CA ILE A 92 -13.62 0.64 -19.67
C ILE A 92 -13.71 0.63 -21.20
N VAL A 93 -12.64 1.05 -21.84
CA VAL A 93 -12.53 1.16 -23.30
C VAL A 93 -12.22 -0.20 -23.94
N GLY A 94 -11.47 -1.06 -23.24
CA GLY A 94 -11.14 -2.41 -23.69
C GLY A 94 -10.22 -3.17 -22.73
N GLY A 95 -10.06 -4.47 -22.97
CA GLY A 95 -9.13 -5.33 -22.22
C GLY A 95 -8.77 -6.62 -22.97
N LEU A 96 -7.61 -7.20 -22.64
CA LEU A 96 -7.13 -8.48 -23.19
C LEU A 96 -6.60 -9.36 -22.07
N ILE A 97 -7.12 -10.59 -21.99
CA ILE A 97 -6.63 -11.65 -21.10
C ILE A 97 -5.92 -12.68 -21.98
N ALA A 98 -4.61 -12.82 -21.80
CA ALA A 98 -3.81 -13.85 -22.47
C ALA A 98 -3.32 -14.87 -21.45
N LYS A 99 -3.44 -16.16 -21.77
CA LYS A 99 -2.92 -17.26 -20.96
C LYS A 99 -2.03 -18.13 -21.85
N ASP A 100 -0.73 -18.08 -21.61
CA ASP A 100 0.25 -18.96 -22.21
C ASP A 100 0.52 -20.12 -21.24
N SER A 101 0.50 -21.36 -21.73
CA SER A 101 0.81 -22.57 -20.95
C SER A 101 1.83 -23.39 -21.71
N GLU A 102 2.99 -23.60 -21.11
CA GLU A 102 4.06 -24.44 -21.65
C GLU A 102 4.25 -25.64 -20.72
N GLN A 103 4.18 -26.84 -21.28
CA GLN A 103 4.41 -28.09 -20.55
C GLN A 103 5.59 -28.81 -21.18
N THR A 104 6.69 -28.90 -20.44
CA THR A 104 7.91 -29.59 -20.85
C THR A 104 8.06 -30.85 -20.02
N SER A 105 8.04 -32.02 -20.66
CA SER A 105 8.27 -33.31 -20.01
C SER A 105 9.57 -33.93 -20.52
N GLN A 106 10.49 -34.22 -19.61
CA GLN A 106 11.73 -34.94 -19.87
C GLN A 106 11.65 -36.28 -19.16
N LYS A 107 11.92 -37.38 -19.87
CA LYS A 107 11.92 -38.73 -19.27
C LYS A 107 13.14 -39.53 -19.71
N VAL A 108 13.63 -40.38 -18.82
CA VAL A 108 14.63 -41.40 -19.16
C VAL A 108 13.95 -42.50 -19.99
N PRO A 109 14.45 -42.83 -21.21
CA PRO A 109 13.88 -43.90 -22.02
C PRO A 109 13.83 -45.24 -21.26
N PHE A 110 12.79 -46.03 -21.48
CA PHE A 110 12.49 -47.34 -20.84
C PHE A 110 12.12 -47.30 -19.34
N ILE A 111 12.88 -46.59 -18.51
CA ILE A 111 12.66 -46.57 -17.04
C ILE A 111 11.56 -45.58 -16.65
N GLY A 112 11.40 -44.51 -17.43
CA GLY A 112 10.39 -43.47 -17.19
C GLY A 112 8.96 -43.98 -17.30
N ASP A 113 8.68 -45.05 -18.04
CA ASP A 113 7.31 -45.54 -18.28
C ASP A 113 6.88 -46.66 -17.30
N ILE A 114 7.72 -47.01 -16.31
CA ILE A 114 7.43 -48.06 -15.32
C ILE A 114 6.32 -47.59 -14.37
N PRO A 115 5.22 -48.35 -14.19
CA PRO A 115 4.19 -48.06 -13.20
C PRO A 115 4.80 -47.98 -11.79
N PHE A 116 4.30 -47.08 -10.93
CA PHE A 116 4.79 -46.80 -9.57
C PHE A 116 6.20 -46.18 -9.44
N LEU A 117 7.17 -46.56 -10.27
CA LEU A 117 8.57 -46.08 -10.17
C LEU A 117 8.95 -45.02 -11.20
N GLY A 118 8.26 -44.95 -12.34
CA GLY A 118 8.60 -44.09 -13.47
C GLY A 118 8.59 -42.59 -13.15
N LYS A 119 7.77 -42.16 -12.17
CA LYS A 119 7.73 -40.75 -11.72
C LYS A 119 9.05 -40.25 -11.12
N LEU A 120 9.92 -41.14 -10.61
CA LEU A 120 11.26 -40.78 -10.12
C LEU A 120 12.26 -40.51 -11.25
N PHE A 121 11.92 -40.91 -12.47
CA PHE A 121 12.76 -40.81 -13.68
C PHE A 121 12.13 -39.92 -14.76
N GLN A 122 11.14 -39.11 -14.37
CA GLN A 122 10.51 -38.07 -15.19
C GLN A 122 10.70 -36.71 -14.51
N SER A 123 10.92 -35.67 -15.30
CA SER A 123 10.90 -34.27 -14.89
C SER A 123 9.86 -33.55 -15.71
N ASN A 124 8.82 -33.04 -15.03
CA ASN A 124 7.77 -32.26 -15.66
C ASN A 124 7.93 -30.81 -15.18
N ASN A 125 8.07 -29.89 -16.12
CA ASN A 125 8.07 -28.46 -15.86
C ASN A 125 6.86 -27.84 -16.54
N GLU A 126 5.94 -27.30 -15.74
CA GLU A 126 4.79 -26.52 -16.22
C GLU A 126 5.07 -25.05 -15.97
N THR A 127 5.16 -24.27 -17.04
CA THR A 127 5.32 -22.82 -16.96
C THR A 127 4.08 -22.16 -17.53
N GLY A 128 3.29 -21.53 -16.66
CA GLY A 128 2.12 -20.74 -17.04
C GLY A 128 2.40 -19.25 -16.95
N GLN A 129 2.08 -18.48 -17.99
CA GLN A 129 2.11 -17.01 -17.96
C GLN A 129 0.72 -16.44 -18.27
N LYS A 130 0.11 -15.79 -17.29
CA LYS A 130 -1.13 -15.02 -17.45
C LYS A 130 -0.79 -13.54 -17.60
N ARG A 131 -1.29 -12.89 -18.66
CA ARG A 131 -1.12 -11.44 -18.88
C ARG A 131 -2.48 -10.79 -19.06
N GLU A 132 -2.78 -9.82 -18.21
CA GLU A 132 -4.03 -9.05 -18.24
C GLU A 132 -3.70 -7.58 -18.48
N VAL A 133 -4.39 -6.96 -19.43
CA VAL A 133 -4.32 -5.51 -19.66
C VAL A 133 -5.72 -4.95 -19.82
N ILE A 134 -6.00 -3.85 -19.12
CA ILE A 134 -7.25 -3.09 -19.22
C ILE A 134 -6.91 -1.62 -19.52
N ILE A 135 -7.73 -0.97 -20.34
CA ILE A 135 -7.63 0.45 -20.66
C ILE A 135 -8.91 1.13 -20.16
N VAL A 136 -8.72 2.10 -19.24
CA VAL A 136 -9.80 2.83 -18.58
C VAL A 136 -9.60 4.32 -18.84
N ILE A 137 -10.69 5.03 -19.10
CA ILE A 137 -10.69 6.49 -19.31
C ILE A 137 -11.75 7.12 -18.43
N THR A 138 -11.37 8.19 -17.72
CA THR A 138 -12.28 9.03 -16.93
C THR A 138 -12.22 10.45 -17.50
N PRO A 139 -13.26 10.95 -18.19
CA PRO A 139 -13.32 12.34 -18.59
C PRO A 139 -13.59 13.23 -17.38
N SER A 140 -13.03 14.44 -17.36
CA SER A 140 -13.36 15.48 -16.38
C SER A 140 -13.56 16.82 -17.09
N VAL A 141 -14.66 17.50 -16.82
CA VAL A 141 -15.06 18.80 -17.36
C VAL A 141 -14.75 19.86 -16.32
N LEU A 142 -13.86 20.80 -16.67
CA LEU A 142 -13.44 21.86 -15.77
C LEU A 142 -14.46 23.03 -15.75
N PRO A 143 -14.71 23.68 -14.60
CA PRO A 143 -15.58 24.86 -14.50
C PRO A 143 -15.03 26.07 -15.29
N GLU A 144 -15.92 26.90 -15.85
CA GLU A 144 -15.54 28.09 -16.63
C GLU A 144 -14.84 29.19 -15.79
N ASP A 145 -15.13 29.25 -14.48
CA ASP A 145 -14.58 30.25 -13.56
C ASP A 145 -13.18 29.91 -13.02
N SER A 146 -12.64 28.74 -13.37
CA SER A 146 -11.32 28.30 -12.94
C SER A 146 -10.26 28.72 -13.97
N ALA A 147 -9.40 29.68 -13.62
CA ALA A 147 -8.31 30.13 -14.49
C ALA A 147 -7.27 29.01 -14.70
N VAL A 148 -7.49 28.15 -15.69
CA VAL A 148 -6.57 27.07 -16.03
C VAL A 148 -5.31 27.66 -16.65
N HIS A 149 -4.25 27.82 -15.84
CA HIS A 149 -2.93 28.13 -16.35
C HIS A 149 -2.19 26.83 -16.70
N ALA A 150 -1.44 26.81 -17.81
CA ALA A 150 -0.58 25.67 -18.19
C ALA A 150 0.50 25.33 -17.14
N SER A 151 0.60 26.12 -16.07
CA SER A 151 1.46 25.94 -14.90
C SER A 151 0.70 25.53 -13.63
N MET A 152 -0.59 25.17 -13.72
CA MET A 152 -1.32 24.62 -12.57
C MET A 152 -0.56 23.42 -12.02
N PRO A 153 -0.19 23.41 -10.73
CA PRO A 153 0.47 22.28 -10.13
C PRO A 153 -0.39 21.02 -10.26
N ASN A 154 0.24 19.85 -10.39
CA ASN A 154 -0.43 18.55 -10.31
C ASN A 154 -1.04 18.24 -8.92
N ASP A 155 -1.26 19.26 -8.08
CA ASP A 155 -1.60 19.20 -6.66
C ASP A 155 -2.92 19.96 -6.35
N ASP A 156 -3.77 20.21 -7.35
CA ASP A 156 -5.08 20.85 -7.19
C ASP A 156 -6.18 19.84 -6.81
N ASP A 157 -7.13 20.23 -5.94
CA ASP A 157 -8.27 19.40 -5.46
C ASP A 157 -9.15 18.89 -6.61
N LEU A 158 -9.21 19.64 -7.71
CA LEU A 158 -10.01 19.30 -8.89
C LEU A 158 -9.62 17.97 -9.57
N PHE A 159 -8.45 17.40 -9.25
CA PHE A 159 -7.98 16.13 -9.82
C PHE A 159 -8.26 14.91 -8.93
N ASP A 160 -8.77 15.10 -7.72
CA ASP A 160 -9.13 13.98 -6.87
C ASP A 160 -10.48 13.38 -7.29
N GLN A 161 -10.54 12.04 -7.36
CA GLN A 161 -11.72 11.32 -7.82
C GLN A 161 -12.47 10.72 -6.63
N PHE A 162 -13.63 11.29 -6.31
CA PHE A 162 -14.53 10.83 -5.25
C PHE A 162 -15.93 10.50 -5.79
N GLY A 163 -16.67 9.61 -5.13
CA GLY A 163 -18.08 9.34 -5.44
C GLY A 163 -18.31 8.44 -6.66
N ASN A 164 -17.28 7.72 -7.12
CA ASN A 164 -17.38 6.87 -8.29
C ASN A 164 -18.13 5.55 -7.98
N ARG A 165 -19.17 5.22 -8.77
CA ARG A 165 -19.91 3.94 -8.62
C ARG A 165 -19.17 2.74 -9.19
N LEU A 166 -18.30 2.95 -10.17
CA LEU A 166 -17.60 1.86 -10.90
C LEU A 166 -16.16 1.62 -10.41
N PHE A 167 -15.51 2.62 -9.82
CA PHE A 167 -14.11 2.55 -9.38
C PHE A 167 -13.99 3.12 -7.98
N ARG A 168 -12.98 2.65 -7.25
CA ARG A 168 -12.70 3.14 -5.89
C ARG A 168 -12.18 4.55 -5.95
N ASP A 169 -12.60 5.35 -4.99
CA ASP A 169 -12.08 6.70 -4.78
C ASP A 169 -10.55 6.67 -4.62
N ALA A 170 -9.89 7.68 -5.15
CA ALA A 170 -8.44 7.78 -5.12
C ALA A 170 -8.02 9.22 -4.87
N TYR A 171 -7.10 9.38 -3.93
CA TYR A 171 -6.50 10.65 -3.56
C TYR A 171 -5.06 10.71 -4.04
N ARG A 172 -4.64 11.81 -4.65
CA ARG A 172 -3.25 11.98 -5.10
C ARG A 172 -2.43 12.64 -3.99
N ILE A 173 -1.36 11.96 -3.54
CA ILE A 173 -0.45 12.49 -2.51
C ILE A 173 0.25 13.76 -3.05
N ARG A 174 0.16 14.85 -2.30
CA ARG A 174 0.70 16.17 -2.64
C ARG A 174 1.99 16.47 -1.89
N ALA A 175 2.59 17.64 -2.17
CA ALA A 175 3.83 18.05 -1.50
C ALA A 175 3.60 18.27 0.00
N GLU A 176 2.51 18.92 0.37
CA GLU A 176 2.09 19.21 1.75
C GLU A 176 1.66 17.96 2.55
N ASP A 177 1.46 16.83 1.88
CA ASP A 177 1.22 15.51 2.49
C ASP A 177 2.52 14.80 2.86
N THR A 178 3.66 15.31 2.41
CA THR A 178 4.97 14.71 2.63
C THR A 178 5.81 15.50 3.62
N PHE A 179 6.51 14.78 4.50
CA PHE A 179 7.44 15.39 5.45
C PHE A 179 8.82 15.57 4.82
N ASP A 180 9.55 16.59 5.27
CA ASP A 180 10.98 16.70 5.00
C ASP A 180 11.73 15.71 5.90
N LEU A 181 12.19 14.62 5.28
CA LEU A 181 12.86 13.51 5.96
C LEU A 181 14.37 13.51 5.75
N ARG A 182 14.97 14.64 5.33
CA ARG A 182 16.43 14.74 5.13
C ARG A 182 17.25 14.32 6.34
N TYR A 183 16.76 14.60 7.55
CA TYR A 183 17.41 14.18 8.79
C TYR A 183 17.51 12.65 8.95
N LEU A 184 16.68 11.86 8.25
CA LEU A 184 16.77 10.41 8.17
C LEU A 184 17.53 9.98 6.91
N THR A 185 17.15 10.50 5.73
CA THR A 185 17.70 10.04 4.45
C THR A 185 19.17 10.44 4.26
N GLU A 186 19.62 11.54 4.86
CA GLU A 186 21.01 12.02 4.84
C GLU A 186 21.79 11.63 6.11
N ASN A 187 21.16 10.85 7.00
CA ASN A 187 21.83 10.37 8.21
C ASN A 187 22.93 9.37 7.85
N GLN A 188 24.19 9.79 7.94
CA GLN A 188 25.33 8.97 7.55
C GLN A 188 25.41 7.64 8.31
N SER A 189 25.06 7.63 9.60
CA SER A 189 25.07 6.41 10.41
C SER A 189 24.01 5.42 9.93
N LEU A 190 22.79 5.90 9.65
CA LEU A 190 21.72 5.06 9.11
C LEU A 190 22.09 4.52 7.73
N GLN A 191 22.58 5.38 6.82
CA GLN A 191 23.02 4.97 5.48
C GLN A 191 24.10 3.88 5.53
N LYS A 192 25.04 3.95 6.48
CA LYS A 192 26.05 2.89 6.67
C LYS A 192 25.39 1.56 7.03
N LEU A 193 24.44 1.56 7.97
CA LEU A 193 23.73 0.33 8.36
C LEU A 193 22.91 -0.25 7.20
N GLN A 194 22.23 0.61 6.44
CA GLN A 194 21.45 0.19 5.27
C GLN A 194 22.35 -0.45 4.21
N LYS A 195 23.51 0.14 3.89
CA LYS A 195 24.49 -0.47 2.97
C LYS A 195 24.96 -1.85 3.41
N VAL A 196 25.18 -2.03 4.72
CA VAL A 196 25.56 -3.34 5.28
C VAL A 196 24.41 -4.34 5.15
N ALA A 197 23.18 -3.91 5.47
CA ALA A 197 21.99 -4.75 5.32
C ALA A 197 21.77 -5.15 3.86
N ASP A 198 21.85 -4.21 2.92
CA ASP A 198 21.70 -4.45 1.48
C ASP A 198 22.74 -5.44 0.97
N ARG A 199 23.99 -5.34 1.43
CA ARG A 199 25.04 -6.30 1.10
C ARG A 199 24.71 -7.70 1.61
N ILE A 200 24.26 -7.82 2.85
CA ILE A 200 23.87 -9.11 3.43
C ILE A 200 22.71 -9.72 2.66
N VAL A 201 21.73 -8.91 2.25
CA VAL A 201 20.60 -9.38 1.43
C VAL A 201 21.07 -9.79 0.03
N GLN A 202 22.01 -9.07 -0.56
CA GLN A 202 22.60 -9.42 -1.85
C GLN A 202 23.33 -10.77 -1.80
N ASP A 203 24.14 -10.99 -0.76
CA ASP A 203 24.86 -12.25 -0.54
C ASP A 203 23.90 -13.40 -0.15
N HIS A 204 22.81 -13.06 0.53
CA HIS A 204 21.87 -14.00 1.11
C HIS A 204 20.42 -13.44 1.08
N ALA A 205 19.73 -13.66 -0.04
CA ALA A 205 18.41 -13.11 -0.32
C ALA A 205 17.36 -13.30 0.81
N LYS A 206 17.44 -14.41 1.56
CA LYS A 206 16.55 -14.70 2.68
C LYS A 206 16.52 -13.60 3.75
N TYR A 207 17.63 -12.88 3.97
CA TYR A 207 17.69 -11.85 4.99
C TYR A 207 16.85 -10.61 4.64
N GLY A 208 16.41 -10.47 3.39
CA GLY A 208 15.47 -9.40 3.00
C GLY A 208 14.14 -9.46 3.73
N MET A 209 13.78 -10.63 4.28
CA MET A 209 12.51 -10.88 4.99
C MET A 209 12.72 -11.30 6.45
N ILE A 210 13.96 -11.21 6.96
CA ILE A 210 14.30 -11.67 8.31
C ILE A 210 14.62 -10.47 9.18
N TYR A 211 14.01 -10.43 10.37
CA TYR A 211 14.38 -9.48 11.41
C TYR A 211 15.78 -9.80 11.96
N PRO A 212 16.65 -8.80 12.20
CA PRO A 212 16.44 -7.35 12.05
C PRO A 212 16.82 -6.78 10.68
N TYR A 213 17.44 -7.56 9.78
CA TYR A 213 17.97 -7.10 8.49
C TYR A 213 16.94 -6.38 7.61
N GLN A 214 15.72 -6.92 7.52
CA GLN A 214 14.63 -6.34 6.73
C GLN A 214 14.25 -4.90 7.14
N LYS A 215 14.62 -4.46 8.36
CA LYS A 215 14.32 -3.11 8.85
C LYS A 215 15.29 -2.05 8.32
N PHE A 216 16.43 -2.48 7.75
CA PHE A 216 17.46 -1.60 7.20
C PHE A 216 17.69 -1.82 5.70
N ALA A 217 17.32 -2.98 5.14
CA ALA A 217 17.51 -3.27 3.73
C ALA A 217 16.47 -2.58 2.82
N ASP A 218 16.81 -2.43 1.55
CA ASP A 218 15.94 -1.96 0.46
C ASP A 218 15.32 -0.58 0.77
N GLY A 219 16.14 0.31 1.32
CA GLY A 219 15.74 1.66 1.71
C GLY A 219 14.77 1.74 2.89
N SER A 220 14.56 0.63 3.61
CA SER A 220 13.71 0.61 4.80
C SER A 220 14.34 1.43 5.93
N ILE A 221 13.49 2.09 6.70
CA ILE A 221 13.89 2.82 7.91
C ILE A 221 13.12 2.22 9.10
N PRO A 222 13.79 1.87 10.21
CA PRO A 222 13.09 1.39 11.40
C PRO A 222 12.02 2.37 11.87
N GLY A 223 10.78 1.88 12.05
CA GLY A 223 9.63 2.71 12.47
C GLY A 223 9.06 3.63 11.39
N GLU A 224 9.44 3.46 10.12
CA GLU A 224 8.91 4.24 9.00
C GLU A 224 7.38 4.19 8.88
N ASP A 225 6.75 3.10 9.32
CA ASP A 225 5.31 2.94 9.30
C ASP A 225 4.59 3.97 10.18
N ALA A 226 5.21 4.41 11.28
CA ALA A 226 4.66 5.47 12.13
C ALA A 226 4.64 6.83 11.40
N LEU A 227 5.68 7.13 10.62
CA LEU A 227 5.74 8.33 9.80
C LEU A 227 4.69 8.29 8.70
N VAL A 228 4.58 7.17 7.98
CA VAL A 228 3.58 7.02 6.91
C VAL A 228 2.16 7.14 7.47
N ARG A 229 1.86 6.51 8.61
CA ARG A 229 0.55 6.68 9.28
C ARG A 229 0.30 8.14 9.61
N ARG A 230 1.28 8.85 10.16
CA ARG A 230 1.13 10.27 10.46
C ARG A 230 0.85 11.10 9.20
N GLN A 231 1.49 10.80 8.08
CA GLN A 231 1.24 11.46 6.80
C GLN A 231 -0.19 11.17 6.27
N ILE A 232 -0.64 9.91 6.33
CA ILE A 232 -2.03 9.54 5.99
C ILE A 232 -3.03 10.26 6.91
N TYR A 233 -2.73 10.36 8.20
CA TYR A 233 -3.58 11.09 9.15
C TYR A 233 -3.74 12.57 8.77
N GLU A 234 -2.67 13.24 8.35
CA GLU A 234 -2.73 14.64 7.93
C GLU A 234 -3.50 14.82 6.61
N VAL A 235 -3.39 13.87 5.68
CA VAL A 235 -4.26 13.82 4.48
C VAL A 235 -5.73 13.78 4.90
N LEU A 236 -6.11 12.82 5.75
CA LEU A 236 -7.50 12.64 6.18
C LEU A 236 -8.03 13.83 6.97
N LYS A 237 -7.19 14.43 7.82
CA LYS A 237 -7.54 15.59 8.64
C LYS A 237 -7.82 16.82 7.78
N ARG A 238 -7.02 17.07 6.73
CA ARG A 238 -7.25 18.18 5.79
C ARG A 238 -8.53 18.04 5.00
N GLN A 239 -8.87 16.81 4.62
CA GLN A 239 -10.09 16.48 3.89
C GLN A 239 -11.34 16.41 4.77
N GLU A 240 -11.23 16.70 6.07
CA GLU A 240 -12.30 16.54 7.07
C GLU A 240 -12.98 15.16 6.99
N ALA A 241 -12.21 14.14 6.59
CA ALA A 241 -12.76 12.86 6.17
C ALA A 241 -13.46 12.12 7.32
N SER A 242 -13.16 12.44 8.57
CA SER A 242 -13.85 11.85 9.73
C SER A 242 -15.34 12.14 9.73
N ALA A 243 -15.81 13.22 9.10
CA ALA A 243 -17.23 13.58 9.04
C ALA A 243 -18.12 12.49 8.41
N ILE A 244 -17.55 11.66 7.52
CA ILE A 244 -18.30 10.61 6.81
C ILE A 244 -18.66 9.41 7.72
N LEU A 245 -17.99 9.27 8.87
CA LEU A 245 -18.27 8.20 9.82
C LEU A 245 -19.31 8.61 10.85
N ASP A 246 -20.32 7.77 11.01
CA ASP A 246 -21.32 7.90 12.07
C ASP A 246 -20.77 7.35 13.40
N SER A 247 -20.71 8.20 14.42
CA SER A 247 -20.22 7.82 15.76
C SER A 247 -21.13 6.80 16.46
N GLU A 248 -22.41 6.72 16.09
CA GLU A 248 -23.35 5.73 16.61
C GLU A 248 -23.09 4.33 16.02
N LYS A 249 -22.29 4.22 14.94
CA LYS A 249 -21.97 2.95 14.25
C LYS A 249 -20.56 2.44 14.52
N LEU A 250 -19.91 2.97 15.54
CA LEU A 250 -18.62 2.46 16.01
C LEU A 250 -18.85 1.36 17.06
N ILE A 251 -18.18 0.21 16.89
CA ILE A 251 -18.33 -0.95 17.77
C ILE A 251 -16.98 -1.45 18.30
N PHE A 252 -17.03 -2.16 19.42
CA PHE A 252 -15.96 -3.02 19.93
C PHE A 252 -16.57 -4.30 20.50
N PHE A 253 -15.76 -5.33 20.74
CA PHE A 253 -16.27 -6.57 21.33
C PHE A 253 -16.12 -6.57 22.86
N LYS A 254 -17.06 -7.22 23.53
CA LYS A 254 -17.01 -7.55 24.97
C LYS A 254 -16.95 -9.06 25.10
N SER A 255 -16.25 -9.59 26.11
CA SER A 255 -16.31 -11.02 26.44
C SER A 255 -17.74 -11.46 26.75
N ASP A 256 -18.11 -12.65 26.29
CA ASP A 256 -19.40 -13.28 26.56
C ASP A 256 -19.19 -14.72 27.06
N ASP A 257 -19.23 -14.86 28.38
CA ASP A 257 -19.03 -16.15 29.06
C ASP A 257 -20.28 -17.03 29.01
N GLU A 258 -21.44 -16.49 28.58
CA GLU A 258 -22.74 -17.18 28.64
C GLU A 258 -23.25 -17.67 27.27
N GLY A 259 -22.87 -17.01 26.16
CA GLY A 259 -23.51 -17.19 24.85
C GLY A 259 -22.84 -18.14 23.86
N GLY A 260 -21.77 -18.85 24.24
CA GLY A 260 -21.07 -19.83 23.40
C GLY A 260 -20.27 -19.26 22.22
N ALA A 261 -20.51 -18.02 21.79
CA ALA A 261 -19.76 -17.32 20.74
C ALA A 261 -18.45 -16.68 21.22
N GLY A 262 -18.23 -16.62 22.54
CA GLY A 262 -17.06 -16.02 23.18
C GLY A 262 -17.10 -14.48 23.30
N PHE A 263 -17.84 -13.79 22.43
CA PHE A 263 -17.91 -12.32 22.42
C PHE A 263 -19.30 -11.76 22.05
N LYS A 264 -19.62 -10.56 22.56
CA LYS A 264 -20.79 -9.74 22.21
C LYS A 264 -20.36 -8.41 21.59
N VAL A 265 -21.15 -7.90 20.65
CA VAL A 265 -20.95 -6.57 20.05
C VAL A 265 -21.43 -5.49 21.00
N GLN A 266 -20.61 -4.47 21.23
CA GLN A 266 -20.95 -3.28 22.00
C GLN A 266 -20.75 -2.03 21.15
N PHE A 267 -21.80 -1.23 21.01
CA PHE A 267 -21.69 0.09 20.38
C PHE A 267 -20.99 1.08 21.32
N LEU A 268 -20.01 1.80 20.78
CA LEU A 268 -19.22 2.78 21.52
C LEU A 268 -20.13 3.92 22.00
N ALA A 269 -20.99 4.47 21.15
CA ALA A 269 -21.88 5.55 21.54
C ALA A 269 -22.78 5.17 22.72
N LYS A 270 -23.35 3.96 22.71
CA LYS A 270 -24.12 3.42 23.85
C LYS A 270 -23.26 3.33 25.11
N TYR A 271 -22.06 2.76 25.01
CA TYR A 271 -21.14 2.64 26.14
C TYR A 271 -20.78 4.01 26.74
N LEU A 272 -20.46 5.00 25.89
CA LEU A 272 -20.10 6.35 26.30
C LEU A 272 -21.28 7.06 27.00
N LYS A 273 -22.49 6.98 26.45
CA LYS A 273 -23.69 7.57 27.07
C LYS A 273 -23.93 7.02 28.49
N GLU A 274 -23.72 5.72 28.69
CA GLU A 274 -23.98 5.05 29.97
C GLU A 274 -22.83 5.21 31.00
N ASN A 275 -21.57 5.17 30.55
CA ASN A 275 -20.41 5.01 31.45
C ASN A 275 -19.42 6.18 31.41
N ALA A 276 -19.33 6.91 30.29
CA ALA A 276 -18.34 7.97 30.07
C ALA A 276 -18.92 9.15 29.27
N PRO A 277 -20.03 9.78 29.72
CA PRO A 277 -20.72 10.81 28.94
C PRO A 277 -19.86 12.08 28.75
N PHE A 278 -18.86 12.29 29.60
CA PHE A 278 -17.90 13.38 29.49
C PHE A 278 -17.16 13.39 28.14
N VAL A 279 -16.93 12.22 27.52
CA VAL A 279 -16.30 12.10 26.20
C VAL A 279 -17.13 12.76 25.10
N LEU A 280 -18.46 12.77 25.27
CA LEU A 280 -19.41 13.36 24.31
C LEU A 280 -19.50 14.89 24.44
N THR A 281 -18.77 15.50 25.36
CA THR A 281 -18.72 16.95 25.55
C THR A 281 -17.52 17.56 24.83
N GLU A 282 -17.58 18.87 24.57
CA GLU A 282 -16.51 19.59 23.87
C GLU A 282 -15.20 19.64 24.68
N ASN A 283 -15.29 19.79 26.00
CA ASN A 283 -14.15 20.03 26.88
C ASN A 283 -13.76 18.83 27.76
N GLY A 284 -14.63 17.82 27.88
CA GLY A 284 -14.47 16.75 28.85
C GLY A 284 -14.67 17.23 30.29
N ASP A 285 -14.32 16.40 31.26
CA ASP A 285 -14.45 16.70 32.70
C ASP A 285 -13.16 16.44 33.50
N GLY A 286 -12.03 16.29 32.79
CA GLY A 286 -10.75 15.93 33.39
C GLY A 286 -10.53 14.43 33.57
N ARG A 287 -11.41 13.57 33.04
CA ARG A 287 -11.20 12.12 32.93
C ARG A 287 -11.04 11.69 31.47
N ALA A 288 -10.49 10.50 31.26
CA ALA A 288 -10.44 9.84 29.96
C ALA A 288 -10.88 8.38 30.09
N VAL A 289 -11.58 7.86 29.08
CA VAL A 289 -11.78 6.41 28.93
C VAL A 289 -10.64 5.83 28.11
N GLY A 290 -9.95 4.86 28.70
CA GLY A 290 -8.90 4.07 28.09
C GLY A 290 -9.45 2.76 27.53
N LEU A 291 -9.17 2.45 26.26
CA LEU A 291 -9.43 1.15 25.64
C LEU A 291 -8.10 0.48 25.33
N CYS A 292 -7.80 -0.64 25.98
CA CYS A 292 -6.52 -1.34 25.86
C CYS A 292 -6.68 -2.69 25.17
N PHE A 293 -6.11 -2.82 23.97
CA PHE A 293 -6.09 -4.06 23.18
C PHE A 293 -4.76 -4.77 23.36
N ARG A 294 -4.78 -6.06 23.69
CA ARG A 294 -3.57 -6.89 23.77
C ARG A 294 -3.36 -7.62 22.44
N LEU A 295 -2.18 -7.48 21.85
CA LEU A 295 -1.85 -8.10 20.57
C LEU A 295 -1.43 -9.55 20.80
N THR A 296 -2.34 -10.47 20.50
CA THR A 296 -2.14 -11.92 20.66
C THR A 296 -2.05 -12.68 19.32
N ARG A 297 -1.98 -11.98 18.17
CA ARG A 297 -1.89 -12.58 16.81
C ARG A 297 -0.73 -13.55 16.60
N THR A 298 0.34 -13.38 17.37
CA THR A 298 1.53 -14.22 17.32
C THR A 298 1.61 -15.18 18.51
N SER A 299 0.57 -15.23 19.36
CA SER A 299 0.50 -16.17 20.45
C SER A 299 0.33 -17.58 19.90
N THR A 300 0.95 -18.54 20.58
CA THR A 300 0.80 -19.97 20.32
C THR A 300 -0.25 -20.62 21.22
N GLU A 301 -0.86 -19.85 22.14
CA GLU A 301 -1.86 -20.32 23.08
C GLU A 301 -3.27 -20.20 22.48
N ALA A 302 -4.02 -21.29 22.45
CA ALA A 302 -5.30 -21.37 21.73
C ALA A 302 -6.36 -20.43 22.33
N GLU A 303 -6.37 -20.26 23.65
CA GLU A 303 -7.27 -19.33 24.33
C GLU A 303 -6.99 -17.87 23.96
N GLU A 304 -5.73 -17.51 23.67
CA GLU A 304 -5.34 -16.12 23.39
C GLU A 304 -5.60 -15.72 21.93
N LEU A 305 -5.71 -16.67 20.99
CA LEU A 305 -5.86 -16.40 19.55
C LEU A 305 -7.09 -15.56 19.19
N LEU A 306 -8.12 -15.57 20.04
CA LEU A 306 -9.37 -14.85 19.81
C LEU A 306 -9.57 -13.66 20.77
N MET A 307 -8.65 -13.41 21.70
CA MET A 307 -8.82 -12.36 22.72
C MET A 307 -8.47 -10.94 22.26
N GLU A 308 -7.63 -10.81 21.22
CA GLU A 308 -7.14 -9.50 20.76
C GLU A 308 -8.23 -8.43 20.52
N PRO A 309 -9.41 -8.73 19.94
CA PRO A 309 -10.34 -7.69 19.55
C PRO A 309 -11.24 -7.23 20.71
N VAL A 310 -11.06 -7.77 21.93
CA VAL A 310 -11.73 -7.31 23.16
C VAL A 310 -10.82 -6.36 23.94
N PRO A 311 -11.18 -5.08 24.11
CA PRO A 311 -10.40 -4.17 24.92
C PRO A 311 -10.68 -4.33 26.41
N GLU A 312 -9.62 -4.20 27.22
CA GLU A 312 -9.76 -3.84 28.62
C GLU A 312 -10.10 -2.34 28.71
N ILE A 313 -11.23 -2.00 29.33
CA ILE A 313 -11.69 -0.61 29.44
C ILE A 313 -11.52 -0.09 30.86
N LYS A 314 -10.91 1.10 31.01
CA LYS A 314 -10.73 1.78 32.30
C LYS A 314 -10.93 3.28 32.16
N ILE A 315 -11.57 3.89 33.16
CA ILE A 315 -11.61 5.35 33.27
C ILE A 315 -10.44 5.80 34.14
N VAL A 316 -9.71 6.82 33.70
CA VAL A 316 -8.53 7.35 34.38
C VAL A 316 -8.59 8.88 34.45
N ASP A 317 -7.88 9.44 35.43
CA ASP A 317 -7.73 10.89 35.54
C ASP A 317 -6.84 11.43 34.40
N CYS A 318 -7.32 12.47 33.74
CA CYS A 318 -6.72 13.06 32.55
C CYS A 318 -7.07 14.55 32.47
N LEU A 319 -6.52 15.33 33.41
CA LEU A 319 -6.92 16.72 33.65
C LEU A 319 -6.66 17.64 32.45
N ASN A 320 -5.62 17.35 31.66
CA ASN A 320 -5.19 18.21 30.56
C ASN A 320 -4.53 17.39 29.43
N GLU A 321 -4.22 18.08 28.33
CA GLU A 321 -3.62 17.45 27.15
C GLU A 321 -2.20 16.90 27.41
N GLU A 322 -1.43 17.51 28.30
CA GLU A 322 -0.09 17.04 28.65
C GLU A 322 -0.14 15.67 29.35
N ILE A 323 -1.05 15.52 30.32
CA ILE A 323 -1.31 14.24 30.98
C ILE A 323 -1.83 13.22 29.98
N TRP A 324 -2.74 13.62 29.08
CA TRP A 324 -3.24 12.75 28.02
C TRP A 324 -2.11 12.20 27.14
N ARG A 325 -1.20 13.06 26.65
CA ARG A 325 -0.03 12.63 25.85
C ARG A 325 0.88 11.71 26.64
N LYS A 326 1.10 12.00 27.93
CA LYS A 326 1.95 11.18 28.81
C LYS A 326 1.34 9.80 29.05
N LEU A 327 0.05 9.71 29.34
CA LEU A 327 -0.68 8.45 29.48
C LEU A 327 -0.61 7.66 28.18
N LEU A 328 -0.91 8.29 27.04
CA LEU A 328 -0.85 7.65 25.74
C LEU A 328 0.55 7.11 25.44
N LEU A 329 1.62 7.85 25.75
CA LEU A 329 3.00 7.40 25.57
C LEU A 329 3.33 6.21 26.49
N GLN A 330 3.03 6.33 27.78
CA GLN A 330 3.42 5.33 28.78
C GLN A 330 2.65 4.02 28.64
N SER A 331 1.37 4.09 28.27
CA SER A 331 0.52 2.91 28.10
C SER A 331 0.84 2.12 26.83
N ASN A 332 1.42 2.76 25.82
CA ASN A 332 1.83 2.15 24.54
C ASN A 332 3.32 1.79 24.47
N ALA A 333 4.12 2.14 25.48
CA ALA A 333 5.55 1.81 25.52
C ALA A 333 5.76 0.28 25.62
N GLN A 334 6.68 -0.27 24.83
CA GLN A 334 7.00 -1.69 24.88
C GLN A 334 7.86 -2.01 26.11
N LYS A 335 7.43 -3.01 26.89
CA LYS A 335 8.19 -3.52 28.05
C LYS A 335 8.66 -4.95 27.79
N ASN A 336 9.87 -5.26 28.23
CA ASN A 336 10.45 -6.59 28.07
C ASN A 336 9.60 -7.64 28.80
N GLY A 337 9.16 -8.67 28.07
CA GLY A 337 8.39 -9.79 28.63
C GLY A 337 6.90 -9.53 28.82
N GLU A 338 6.39 -8.33 28.54
CA GLU A 338 4.94 -8.07 28.52
C GLU A 338 4.36 -8.32 27.12
N THR A 339 3.15 -8.88 27.06
CA THR A 339 2.36 -8.95 25.81
C THR A 339 2.20 -7.55 25.24
N GLN A 340 2.53 -7.38 23.96
CA GLN A 340 2.39 -6.10 23.30
C GLN A 340 0.92 -5.64 23.37
N LYS A 341 0.71 -4.35 23.61
CA LYS A 341 -0.63 -3.78 23.72
C LYS A 341 -0.69 -2.42 23.06
N GLN A 342 -1.89 -2.02 22.65
CA GLN A 342 -2.18 -0.71 22.11
C GLN A 342 -3.38 -0.10 22.82
N VAL A 343 -3.25 1.17 23.22
CA VAL A 343 -4.18 1.86 24.10
C VAL A 343 -4.64 3.17 23.47
N ILE A 344 -5.95 3.38 23.46
CA ILE A 344 -6.61 4.63 23.07
C ILE A 344 -7.09 5.33 24.34
N PHE A 345 -7.00 6.65 24.41
CA PHE A 345 -7.62 7.46 25.45
C PHE A 345 -8.56 8.49 24.83
N LEU A 346 -9.84 8.47 25.20
CA LEU A 346 -10.84 9.46 24.77
C LEU A 346 -11.22 10.35 25.95
N ARG A 347 -10.96 11.66 25.84
CA ARG A 347 -11.27 12.67 26.87
C ARG A 347 -12.47 13.55 26.49
N HIS A 348 -12.64 13.85 25.21
CA HIS A 348 -13.68 14.73 24.67
C HIS A 348 -13.93 14.48 23.17
N GLN A 349 -14.89 15.19 22.57
CA GLN A 349 -15.29 15.02 21.16
C GLN A 349 -14.12 15.04 20.17
N LYS A 350 -13.09 15.87 20.36
CA LYS A 350 -11.92 15.90 19.46
C LYS A 350 -11.15 14.58 19.42
N ASP A 351 -11.16 13.82 20.51
CA ASP A 351 -10.53 12.48 20.53
C ASP A 351 -11.42 11.45 19.84
N LEU A 352 -12.74 11.63 19.87
CA LEU A 352 -13.66 10.82 19.10
C LEU A 352 -13.47 11.05 17.59
N GLU A 353 -13.27 12.30 17.16
CA GLU A 353 -12.91 12.61 15.78
C GLU A 353 -11.55 12.01 15.39
N ARG A 354 -10.54 12.10 16.28
CA ARG A 354 -9.25 11.42 16.07
C ARG A 354 -9.42 9.90 15.94
N LEU A 355 -10.31 9.29 16.73
CA LEU A 355 -10.63 7.86 16.63
C LEU A 355 -11.26 7.52 15.27
N LYS A 356 -12.19 8.32 14.79
CA LYS A 356 -12.79 8.16 13.46
C LYS A 356 -11.72 8.26 12.36
N THR A 357 -10.82 9.24 12.44
CA THR A 357 -9.68 9.34 11.51
C THR A 357 -8.76 8.13 11.58
N ALA A 358 -8.52 7.56 12.77
CA ALA A 358 -7.72 6.35 12.93
C ALA A 358 -8.38 5.12 12.28
N ILE A 359 -9.71 5.00 12.33
CA ILE A 359 -10.48 3.96 11.64
C ILE A 359 -10.32 4.08 10.12
N LEU A 360 -10.48 5.30 9.58
CA LEU A 360 -10.29 5.57 8.16
C LEU A 360 -8.86 5.24 7.70
N MET A 361 -7.87 5.62 8.51
CA MET A 361 -6.47 5.33 8.24
C MET A 361 -6.23 3.82 8.15
N LYS A 362 -6.77 3.02 9.06
CA LYS A 362 -6.70 1.55 8.98
C LYS A 362 -7.27 1.02 7.66
N LYS A 363 -8.44 1.50 7.23
CA LYS A 363 -9.04 1.10 5.95
C LYS A 363 -8.16 1.46 4.76
N ILE A 364 -7.64 2.69 4.72
CA ILE A 364 -6.70 3.14 3.68
C ILE A 364 -5.50 2.22 3.59
N ILE A 365 -4.90 1.88 4.74
CA ILE A 365 -3.72 1.01 4.79
C ILE A 365 -4.05 -0.37 4.23
N SER A 366 -5.20 -0.94 4.60
CA SER A 366 -5.66 -2.24 4.08
C SER A 366 -5.89 -2.20 2.56
N LEU A 367 -6.51 -1.15 2.03
CA LEU A 367 -6.82 -0.99 0.60
C LEU A 367 -5.58 -0.82 -0.29
N ASN A 368 -4.47 -0.32 0.28
CA ASN A 368 -3.23 -0.03 -0.42
C ASN A 368 -2.11 -1.06 -0.14
N ALA A 369 -2.48 -2.23 0.42
CA ALA A 369 -1.60 -3.30 0.87
C ALA A 369 -0.60 -2.83 1.95
N SER A 370 -0.84 -3.21 3.20
CA SER A 370 -0.14 -2.72 4.39
C SER A 370 1.39 -2.76 4.26
N ASP A 371 1.95 -3.89 3.80
CA ASP A 371 3.41 -4.08 3.67
C ASP A 371 4.05 -3.19 2.61
N TYR A 372 3.24 -2.71 1.66
CA TYR A 372 3.67 -1.84 0.58
C TYR A 372 3.48 -0.37 0.94
N ILE A 373 2.28 0.04 1.35
CA ILE A 373 1.97 1.46 1.58
C ILE A 373 2.69 2.03 2.80
N LEU A 374 2.92 1.25 3.85
CA LEU A 374 3.58 1.70 5.08
C LEU A 374 5.10 1.88 4.95
N LYS A 375 5.63 1.82 3.72
CA LYS A 375 7.04 2.12 3.43
C LYS A 375 7.16 3.56 2.95
N LEU A 376 8.13 4.31 3.47
CA LEU A 376 8.32 5.72 3.12
C LEU A 376 8.60 5.92 1.63
N LYS A 377 9.41 5.03 1.03
CA LYS A 377 9.67 5.04 -0.42
C LYS A 377 8.41 4.86 -1.28
N ASN A 378 7.34 4.37 -0.67
CA ASN A 378 6.06 4.12 -1.30
C ASN A 378 4.99 5.19 -1.00
N PHE A 379 5.30 6.17 -0.15
CA PHE A 379 4.41 7.29 0.12
C PHE A 379 5.06 8.58 -0.41
N THR A 380 4.99 8.75 -1.73
CA THR A 380 5.67 9.83 -2.46
C THR A 380 4.68 10.71 -3.23
N ARG A 381 5.05 11.96 -3.47
CA ARG A 381 4.24 12.93 -4.23
C ARG A 381 3.85 12.38 -5.60
N GLY A 382 2.60 12.63 -5.98
CA GLY A 382 1.99 12.25 -7.25
C GLY A 382 1.46 10.82 -7.30
N ARG A 383 1.68 10.03 -6.24
CA ARG A 383 1.16 8.67 -6.15
C ARG A 383 -0.29 8.66 -5.68
N LEU A 384 -1.07 7.73 -6.22
CA LEU A 384 -2.48 7.57 -5.86
C LEU A 384 -2.64 6.67 -4.64
N LEU A 385 -3.36 7.18 -3.65
CA LEU A 385 -3.81 6.49 -2.46
C LEU A 385 -5.27 6.09 -2.64
N ARG A 386 -5.57 4.79 -2.60
CA ARG A 386 -6.96 4.32 -2.65
C ARG A 386 -7.68 4.72 -1.37
N MET A 387 -8.82 5.38 -1.51
CA MET A 387 -9.65 5.85 -0.42
C MET A 387 -10.81 4.87 -0.18
N PRO A 388 -11.26 4.69 1.06
CA PRO A 388 -12.42 3.86 1.37
C PRO A 388 -13.70 4.57 0.96
N SER A 389 -14.62 3.82 0.33
CA SER A 389 -16.02 4.23 0.22
C SER A 389 -16.74 3.82 1.49
N ILE A 390 -17.43 4.75 2.15
CA ILE A 390 -18.27 4.47 3.33
C ILE A 390 -19.71 4.66 2.95
N ARG A 391 -20.52 3.64 3.28
CA ARG A 391 -21.97 3.69 3.13
C ARG A 391 -22.61 4.03 4.45
N GLU A 392 -23.84 4.54 4.40
CA GLU A 392 -24.58 4.86 5.62
C GLU A 392 -24.75 3.61 6.49
N GLU A 393 -24.98 2.44 5.93
CA GLU A 393 -25.18 1.19 6.67
C GLU A 393 -23.92 0.56 7.30
N ASP A 394 -22.72 1.08 6.99
CA ASP A 394 -21.47 0.47 7.43
C ASP A 394 -21.27 0.63 8.96
N VAL A 395 -20.80 -0.45 9.60
CA VAL A 395 -20.46 -0.51 11.03
C VAL A 395 -18.96 -0.71 11.17
N GLU A 396 -18.33 0.07 12.03
CA GLU A 396 -16.87 0.13 12.12
C GLU A 396 -16.32 -0.45 13.43
N LEU A 397 -15.44 -1.44 13.29
CA LEU A 397 -14.78 -2.09 14.43
C LEU A 397 -13.55 -1.31 14.91
N ILE A 398 -13.54 -1.01 16.20
CA ILE A 398 -12.38 -0.50 16.94
C ILE A 398 -11.58 -1.70 17.46
N ASP A 399 -10.33 -1.83 17.01
CA ASP A 399 -9.41 -2.90 17.40
C ASP A 399 -7.97 -2.41 17.59
N ALA A 400 -7.03 -3.33 17.81
CA ALA A 400 -5.61 -3.03 18.03
C ALA A 400 -4.95 -2.25 16.86
N ASP A 401 -5.39 -2.47 15.62
CA ASP A 401 -4.86 -1.73 14.47
C ASP A 401 -5.37 -0.29 14.44
N VAL A 402 -6.64 -0.07 14.82
CA VAL A 402 -7.19 1.28 15.05
C VAL A 402 -6.44 1.96 16.20
N ALA A 403 -6.17 1.24 17.29
CA ALA A 403 -5.41 1.76 18.42
C ALA A 403 -3.97 2.15 18.04
N THR A 404 -3.31 1.34 17.20
CA THR A 404 -1.99 1.68 16.62
C THR A 404 -2.07 2.95 15.77
N CYS A 405 -3.10 3.05 14.92
CA CYS A 405 -3.36 4.23 14.11
C CYS A 405 -3.58 5.49 14.99
N PHE A 406 -4.37 5.36 16.05
CA PHE A 406 -4.64 6.43 17.01
C PHE A 406 -3.36 6.88 17.72
N TYR A 407 -2.56 5.94 18.23
CA TYR A 407 -1.28 6.24 18.87
C TYR A 407 -0.32 6.97 17.93
N HIS A 408 -0.14 6.46 16.70
CA HIS A 408 0.75 7.08 15.71
C HIS A 408 0.21 8.41 15.18
N SER A 409 -1.10 8.67 15.26
CA SER A 409 -1.64 9.98 14.86
C SER A 409 -1.05 11.14 15.66
N GLU A 410 -0.65 10.91 16.91
CA GLU A 410 -0.08 11.92 17.80
C GLU A 410 1.41 11.68 18.09
N LEU A 411 1.77 10.44 18.47
CA LEU A 411 3.08 10.10 19.03
C LEU A 411 3.99 9.36 18.02
N TYR A 412 3.79 9.58 16.72
CA TYR A 412 4.58 8.96 15.64
C TYR A 412 6.09 9.10 15.83
N TYR A 413 6.58 10.26 16.27
CA TYR A 413 8.02 10.48 16.43
C TYR A 413 8.59 9.70 17.62
N SER A 414 7.80 9.56 18.69
CA SER A 414 8.16 8.72 19.83
C SER A 414 8.22 7.24 19.42
N ALA A 415 7.24 6.77 18.66
CA ALA A 415 7.22 5.42 18.10
C ALA A 415 8.42 5.17 17.17
N LEU A 416 8.71 6.10 16.24
CA LEU A 416 9.87 6.06 15.36
C LEU A 416 11.17 5.92 16.15
N ARG A 417 11.36 6.75 17.18
CA ARG A 417 12.58 6.74 18.01
C ARG A 417 12.73 5.42 18.77
N GLU A 418 11.64 4.87 19.28
CA GLU A 418 11.63 3.58 19.96
C GLU A 418 12.02 2.43 19.01
N SER A 419 11.40 2.37 17.82
CA SER A 419 11.74 1.40 16.78
C SER A 419 13.19 1.52 16.33
N LEU A 420 13.67 2.74 16.04
CA LEU A 420 15.07 2.98 15.69
C LEU A 420 16.02 2.46 16.76
N ARG A 421 15.77 2.76 18.04
CA ARG A 421 16.63 2.29 19.13
C ARG A 421 16.63 0.76 19.23
N LYS A 422 15.44 0.15 19.20
CA LYS A 422 15.27 -1.31 19.33
C LYS A 422 15.93 -2.05 18.16
N ASP A 423 15.61 -1.66 16.94
CA ASP A 423 16.06 -2.34 15.72
C ASP A 423 17.56 -2.11 15.51
N PHE A 424 18.09 -0.93 15.88
CA PHE A 424 19.54 -0.66 15.87
C PHE A 424 20.30 -1.61 16.78
N VAL A 425 19.85 -1.79 18.03
CA VAL A 425 20.50 -2.70 18.99
C VAL A 425 20.45 -4.13 18.47
N ALA A 426 19.29 -4.58 17.99
CA ALA A 426 19.13 -5.92 17.45
C ALA A 426 20.01 -6.15 16.22
N PHE A 427 20.10 -5.18 15.30
CA PHE A 427 20.93 -5.28 14.10
C PHE A 427 22.42 -5.34 14.44
N ARG A 428 22.89 -4.47 15.36
CA ARG A 428 24.29 -4.53 15.85
C ARG A 428 24.61 -5.86 16.51
N GLN A 429 23.69 -6.41 17.31
CA GLN A 429 23.86 -7.72 17.94
C GLN A 429 23.90 -8.85 16.91
N ALA A 430 23.05 -8.79 15.88
CA ALA A 430 23.01 -9.78 14.81
C ALA A 430 24.30 -9.80 13.96
N LEU A 431 24.99 -8.66 13.85
CA LEU A 431 26.25 -8.54 13.12
C LEU A 431 27.48 -8.90 13.94
N SER A 432 27.40 -8.89 15.27
CA SER A 432 28.53 -9.13 16.17
C SER A 432 29.16 -10.51 15.90
N GLY A 433 30.47 -10.54 15.63
CA GLY A 433 31.22 -11.77 15.34
C GLY A 433 31.03 -12.31 13.91
N THR A 434 30.36 -11.56 13.02
CA THR A 434 30.24 -11.91 11.59
C THR A 434 31.27 -11.14 10.77
N ASP A 435 31.58 -11.64 9.57
CA ASP A 435 32.45 -10.93 8.60
C ASP A 435 31.90 -9.56 8.21
N TYR A 436 30.58 -9.37 8.36
CA TYR A 436 29.91 -8.11 8.05
C TYR A 436 30.12 -7.02 9.10
N GLU A 437 30.54 -7.37 10.32
CA GLU A 437 30.80 -6.40 11.39
C GLU A 437 31.89 -5.40 10.99
N ALA A 438 32.88 -5.84 10.20
CA ALA A 438 33.99 -5.01 9.74
C ALA A 438 33.51 -3.82 8.89
N PHE A 439 32.39 -3.96 8.16
CA PHE A 439 31.83 -2.89 7.33
C PHE A 439 31.16 -1.77 8.15
N LEU A 440 31.02 -1.93 9.47
CA LEU A 440 30.49 -0.90 10.36
C LEU A 440 31.56 0.05 10.91
N ARG A 441 32.85 -0.25 10.69
CA ARG A 441 33.98 0.54 11.23
C ARG A 441 34.35 1.72 10.34
#